data_AF-A0A7C1GZ28-F1
#
_entry.id   AF-A0A7C1GZ28-F1
#
_cell.length_a   1.000
_cell.length_b   1.000
_cell.length_c   1.000
_cell.angle_alpha   90.00
_cell.angle_beta   90.00
_cell.angle_gamma   90.00
#
_symmetry.space_group_name_H-M   'P 1'
#
loop_
_entity.id
_entity.type
_entity.pdbx_description
1 polymer ?
#
loop_
_entity_poly.entity_id
_entity_poly.type
_entity_poly.pdbx_seq_one_letter_code
_entity_poly.pdbx_strand_id
1 'polypeptide(L)'
;MTSREVVKAAIRFDGAERIPIDFPEPYGSDFFFINMNPSPDDRPDNSRDEWGALWENIGVCSLGEVKDFPLKSWDDFNKLIIPDITDPHRWESIRGVRQSAGEKFVLGFGISLYERVHFIRGLENTWV
;
A
#
# COMPACT_ATOMS: atom_id res chain seq x y z
N MET A 1 -16.48 16.55 18.12
CA MET A 1 -15.89 16.54 16.76
C MET A 1 -16.20 15.22 16.06
N THR A 2 -16.44 15.20 14.74
CA THR A 2 -16.52 13.95 13.97
C THR A 2 -15.15 13.30 13.78
N SER A 3 -15.06 12.02 13.41
CA SER A 3 -13.78 11.33 13.17
C SER A 3 -12.84 12.11 12.25
N ARG A 4 -13.38 12.63 11.15
CA ARG A 4 -12.68 13.50 10.20
C ARG A 4 -12.18 14.80 10.84
N GLU A 5 -12.98 15.42 11.70
CA GLU A 5 -12.59 16.66 12.40
C GLU A 5 -11.49 16.40 13.42
N VAL A 6 -11.60 15.32 14.19
CA VAL A 6 -10.57 14.87 15.17
C VAL A 6 -9.23 14.66 14.45
N VAL A 7 -9.21 13.90 13.36
CA VAL A 7 -7.98 13.69 12.56
C VAL A 7 -7.44 15.01 12.02
N LYS A 8 -8.30 15.86 11.44
CA LYS A 8 -7.90 17.16 10.86
C LYS A 8 -7.30 18.12 11.90
N ALA A 9 -7.82 18.13 13.12
CA ALA A 9 -7.29 18.94 14.23
C ALA A 9 -5.96 18.37 14.73
N ALA A 10 -5.85 17.04 14.85
CA ALA A 10 -4.63 16.38 15.30
C ALA A 10 -3.44 16.63 14.35
N ILE A 11 -3.61 16.44 13.04
CA ILE A 11 -2.51 16.65 12.06
C ILE A 11 -2.11 18.13 11.91
N ARG A 12 -2.99 19.06 12.30
CA ARG A 12 -2.73 20.50 12.28
C ARG A 12 -2.25 21.04 13.62
N PHE A 13 -2.19 20.20 14.66
CA PHE A 13 -1.92 20.60 16.04
C PHE A 13 -2.89 21.65 16.58
N ASP A 14 -4.16 21.57 16.18
CA ASP A 14 -5.23 22.55 16.46
C ASP A 14 -6.19 22.07 17.57
N GLY A 15 -5.64 21.49 18.65
CA GLY A 15 -6.41 21.10 19.84
C GLY A 15 -7.52 20.07 19.59
N ALA A 16 -7.19 18.90 19.03
CA ALA A 16 -8.14 17.81 18.87
C ALA A 16 -8.75 17.35 20.21
N GLU A 17 -10.06 17.10 20.22
CA GLU A 17 -10.81 16.64 21.41
C GLU A 17 -10.25 15.32 22.00
N ARG A 18 -9.67 14.47 21.15
CA ARG A 18 -8.97 13.23 21.52
C ARG A 18 -7.92 12.86 20.46
N ILE A 19 -7.10 11.86 20.78
CA ILE A 19 -6.19 11.25 19.81
C ILE A 19 -7.02 10.47 18.77
N PRO A 20 -6.75 10.60 17.46
CA PRO A 20 -7.36 9.76 16.44
C PRO A 20 -6.98 8.28 16.63
N ILE A 21 -7.91 7.37 16.35
CA ILE A 21 -7.73 5.94 16.59
C ILE A 21 -7.87 5.12 15.30
N ASP A 22 -7.11 4.03 15.23
CA ASP A 22 -7.27 2.97 14.24
C ASP A 22 -7.05 1.62 14.95
N PHE A 23 -8.15 1.03 15.41
CA PHE A 23 -8.14 -0.24 16.13
C PHE A 23 -9.03 -1.26 15.43
N PRO A 24 -8.75 -2.57 15.61
CA PRO A 24 -9.63 -3.62 15.10
C PRO A 24 -11.02 -3.55 15.74
N GLU A 25 -11.99 -4.18 15.11
CA GLU A 25 -13.30 -4.39 15.74
C GLU A 25 -13.15 -5.13 17.08
N PRO A 26 -13.93 -4.76 18.11
CA PRO A 26 -15.04 -3.80 18.12
C PRO A 26 -14.66 -2.34 18.46
N TYR A 27 -13.36 -2.03 18.52
CA TYR A 27 -12.86 -0.76 19.08
C TYR A 27 -12.94 0.42 18.09
N GLY A 28 -13.05 0.13 16.80
CA GLY A 28 -13.35 1.10 15.75
C GLY A 28 -12.14 1.92 15.25
N SER A 29 -12.39 2.68 14.19
CA SER A 29 -11.37 3.47 13.50
C SER A 29 -11.96 4.80 12.99
N ASP A 30 -11.18 5.88 13.11
CA ASP A 30 -11.47 7.20 12.55
C ASP A 30 -11.20 7.29 11.05
N PHE A 31 -10.60 6.25 10.48
CA PHE A 31 -10.11 6.25 9.11
C PHE A 31 -11.01 5.40 8.21
N PHE A 32 -11.17 5.90 6.98
CA PHE A 32 -11.66 5.12 5.86
C PHE A 32 -10.49 5.01 4.87
N PHE A 33 -9.95 3.81 4.76
CA PHE A 33 -8.79 3.55 3.93
C PHE A 33 -9.21 3.31 2.47
N ILE A 34 -8.43 3.86 1.55
CA ILE A 34 -8.59 3.68 0.12
C ILE A 34 -7.22 3.40 -0.51
N ASN A 35 -7.19 2.56 -1.53
CA ASN A 35 -6.00 2.23 -2.28
C ASN A 35 -6.29 2.26 -3.78
N MET A 36 -5.23 2.37 -4.57
CA MET A 36 -5.26 1.94 -5.97
C MET A 36 -5.77 0.50 -6.02
N ASN A 37 -6.65 0.20 -6.96
CA ASN A 37 -7.17 -1.16 -7.14
C ASN A 37 -7.35 -1.45 -8.63
N PRO A 38 -6.58 -2.39 -9.23
CA PRO A 38 -5.54 -3.21 -8.58
C PRO A 38 -4.33 -2.37 -8.14
N SER A 39 -3.70 -2.74 -7.02
CA SER A 39 -2.53 -2.04 -6.49
C SER A 39 -1.26 -2.67 -7.04
N PRO A 40 -0.32 -1.88 -7.61
CA PRO A 40 0.99 -2.41 -7.98
C PRO A 40 1.83 -2.82 -6.78
N ASP A 41 1.40 -2.49 -5.55
CA ASP A 41 2.05 -2.93 -4.32
C ASP A 41 1.50 -4.25 -3.77
N ASP A 42 0.49 -4.84 -4.44
CA ASP A 42 -0.08 -6.11 -4.05
C ASP A 42 0.97 -7.23 -4.04
N ARG A 43 0.90 -8.07 -3.01
CA ARG A 43 1.82 -9.19 -2.75
C ARG A 43 1.01 -10.48 -2.90
N PRO A 44 0.87 -11.01 -4.12
CA PRO A 44 -0.03 -12.12 -4.37
C PRO A 44 0.50 -13.41 -3.74
N ASP A 45 -0.40 -14.27 -3.29
CA ASP A 45 -0.02 -15.57 -2.74
C ASP A 45 0.46 -16.50 -3.86
N ASN A 46 1.70 -16.99 -3.74
CA ASN A 46 2.29 -18.01 -4.63
C ASN A 46 2.25 -17.62 -6.12
N SER A 47 2.47 -16.34 -6.43
CA SER A 47 2.42 -15.81 -7.79
C SER A 47 3.38 -14.63 -7.97
N ARG A 48 3.53 -14.15 -9.21
CA ARG A 48 4.30 -12.93 -9.50
C ARG A 48 3.45 -11.68 -9.33
N ASP A 49 4.03 -10.67 -8.71
CA ASP A 49 3.45 -9.33 -8.68
C ASP A 49 3.64 -8.60 -10.03
N GLU A 50 3.06 -7.41 -10.13
CA GLU A 50 3.14 -6.59 -11.36
C GLU A 50 4.56 -6.12 -11.71
N TRP A 51 5.49 -6.13 -10.75
CA TRP A 51 6.90 -5.79 -10.96
C TRP A 51 7.71 -7.01 -11.43
N GLY A 52 7.11 -8.20 -11.40
CA GLY A 52 7.72 -9.47 -11.79
C GLY A 52 8.38 -10.24 -10.65
N ALA A 53 8.26 -9.80 -9.39
CA ALA A 53 8.79 -10.55 -8.25
C ALA A 53 7.87 -11.72 -7.91
N LEU A 54 8.44 -12.93 -7.78
CA LEU A 54 7.72 -14.13 -7.36
C LEU A 54 7.59 -14.16 -5.84
N TRP A 55 6.36 -14.15 -5.35
CA TRP A 55 6.02 -14.24 -3.95
C TRP A 55 5.60 -15.66 -3.60
N GLU A 56 6.12 -16.18 -2.49
CA GLU A 56 5.61 -17.39 -1.84
C GLU A 56 5.13 -17.06 -0.43
N ASN A 57 3.98 -17.62 -0.05
CA ASN A 57 3.43 -17.46 1.29
C ASN A 57 3.51 -18.80 2.02
N ILE A 58 4.18 -18.80 3.18
CA ILE A 58 4.37 -20.00 4.01
C ILE A 58 3.14 -20.36 4.85
N GLY A 59 2.04 -19.62 4.72
CA GLY A 59 0.73 -19.92 5.33
C GLY A 59 0.62 -19.60 6.83
N VAL A 60 1.69 -19.08 7.45
CA VAL A 60 1.72 -18.72 8.88
C VAL A 60 1.42 -17.22 9.10
N CYS A 61 1.57 -16.39 8.06
CA CYS A 61 1.21 -14.98 8.07
C CYS A 61 0.92 -14.46 6.65
N SER A 62 0.21 -13.34 6.52
CA SER A 62 -0.01 -12.66 5.23
C SER A 62 1.25 -11.94 4.70
N LEU A 63 2.41 -12.19 5.29
CA LEU A 63 3.68 -11.64 4.85
C LEU A 63 4.37 -12.69 4.00
N GLY A 64 4.10 -12.65 2.69
CA GLY A 64 4.84 -13.45 1.72
C GLY A 64 6.32 -13.07 1.66
N GLU A 65 7.12 -13.92 1.02
CA GLU A 65 8.55 -13.73 0.80
C GLU A 65 8.83 -13.73 -0.71
N VAL A 66 9.69 -12.82 -1.17
CA VAL A 66 10.15 -12.84 -2.57
C VAL A 66 11.18 -13.97 -2.74
N LYS A 67 10.82 -14.99 -3.52
CA LYS A 67 11.70 -16.13 -3.84
C LYS A 67 12.50 -15.93 -5.10
N ASP A 68 11.94 -15.18 -6.06
CA ASP A 68 12.64 -14.83 -7.29
C ASP A 68 12.38 -13.37 -7.65
N PHE A 69 13.45 -12.58 -7.67
CA PHE A 69 13.42 -11.16 -7.99
C PHE A 69 13.81 -10.89 -9.47
N PRO A 70 13.16 -9.96 -10.18
CA PRO A 70 13.31 -9.74 -11.63
C PRO A 70 14.66 -9.13 -12.06
N LEU A 71 15.31 -8.31 -11.24
CA LEU A 71 16.52 -7.58 -11.60
C LEU A 71 17.78 -8.30 -11.08
N LYS A 72 18.28 -9.28 -11.82
CA LYS A 72 19.48 -10.05 -11.46
C LYS A 72 20.77 -9.26 -11.71
N SER A 73 20.94 -8.76 -12.93
CA SER A 73 22.03 -7.86 -13.32
C SER A 73 21.48 -6.50 -13.69
N TRP A 74 22.33 -5.47 -13.69
CA TRP A 74 21.99 -4.17 -14.30
C TRP A 74 21.73 -4.29 -15.80
N ASP A 75 22.25 -5.33 -16.45
CA ASP A 75 21.95 -5.65 -17.86
C ASP A 75 20.47 -6.03 -18.08
N ASP A 76 19.75 -6.40 -17.02
CA ASP A 76 18.32 -6.72 -17.08
C ASP A 76 17.43 -5.50 -16.82
N PHE A 77 18.01 -4.32 -16.54
CA PHE A 77 17.25 -3.12 -16.19
C PHE A 77 16.26 -2.72 -17.30
N ASN A 78 16.63 -2.88 -18.56
CA ASN A 78 15.75 -2.60 -19.70
C ASN A 78 14.59 -3.60 -19.86
N LYS A 79 14.62 -4.74 -19.17
CA LYS A 79 13.55 -5.76 -19.16
C LYS A 79 12.61 -5.60 -17.96
N LEU A 80 12.97 -4.75 -16.99
CA LEU A 80 12.19 -4.56 -15.78
C LEU A 80 10.82 -3.97 -16.12
N ILE A 81 9.77 -4.59 -15.58
CA ILE A 81 8.40 -4.09 -15.69
C ILE A 81 8.20 -3.03 -14.60
N ILE A 82 7.83 -1.83 -15.02
CA ILE A 82 7.46 -0.73 -14.12
C ILE A 82 5.96 -0.48 -14.32
N PRO A 83 5.11 -0.81 -13.34
CA PRO A 83 3.67 -0.60 -13.45
C PRO A 83 3.29 0.86 -13.62
N ASP A 84 2.34 1.13 -14.53
CA ASP A 84 1.78 2.47 -14.71
C ASP A 84 0.73 2.79 -13.65
N ILE A 85 1.08 3.66 -12.71
CA ILE A 85 0.18 4.13 -11.66
C ILE A 85 -0.81 5.19 -12.16
N THR A 86 -0.62 5.71 -13.36
CA THR A 86 -1.49 6.73 -13.97
C THR A 86 -2.66 6.12 -14.73
N ASP A 87 -2.67 4.79 -14.91
CA ASP A 87 -3.78 4.06 -15.53
C ASP A 87 -5.11 4.38 -14.81
N PRO A 88 -6.09 5.00 -15.50
CA PRO A 88 -7.37 5.37 -14.91
C PRO A 88 -8.14 4.22 -14.25
N HIS A 89 -7.96 2.98 -14.73
CA HIS A 89 -8.67 1.82 -14.19
C HIS A 89 -8.36 1.60 -12.71
N ARG A 90 -7.12 1.85 -12.28
CA ARG A 90 -6.67 1.71 -10.88
C ARG A 90 -7.37 2.64 -9.90
N TRP A 91 -7.95 3.72 -10.43
CA TRP A 91 -8.59 4.79 -9.68
C TRP A 91 -10.12 4.71 -9.71
N GLU A 92 -10.69 3.69 -10.38
CA GLU A 92 -12.14 3.48 -10.43
C GLU A 92 -12.73 3.25 -9.03
N SER A 93 -11.97 2.59 -8.15
CA SER A 93 -12.34 2.34 -6.74
C SER A 93 -12.55 3.61 -5.92
N ILE A 94 -11.99 4.75 -6.34
CA ILE A 94 -12.11 6.03 -5.64
C ILE A 94 -13.51 6.65 -5.83
N ARG A 95 -14.22 6.28 -6.89
CA ARG A 95 -15.54 6.85 -7.20
C ARG A 95 -16.51 6.58 -6.04
N GLY A 96 -17.06 7.65 -5.47
CA GLY A 96 -18.03 7.57 -4.36
C GLY A 96 -17.42 7.35 -2.97
N VAL A 97 -16.09 7.19 -2.84
CA VAL A 97 -15.42 6.93 -1.55
C VAL A 97 -15.79 7.95 -0.48
N ARG A 98 -15.90 9.24 -0.84
CA ARG A 98 -16.26 10.27 0.12
C ARG A 98 -17.64 10.03 0.76
N GLN A 99 -18.60 9.55 -0.03
CA GLN A 99 -19.94 9.23 0.45
C GLN A 99 -19.90 7.98 1.33
N SER A 100 -19.23 6.92 0.88
CA SER A 100 -19.08 5.66 1.63
C SER A 100 -18.36 5.84 2.96
N ALA A 101 -17.39 6.76 3.01
CA ALA A 101 -16.62 7.05 4.22
C ALA A 101 -17.40 7.81 5.30
N GLY A 102 -18.55 8.41 4.95
CA GLY A 102 -19.33 9.24 5.88
C GLY A 102 -18.46 10.28 6.59
N GLU A 103 -18.48 10.26 7.92
CA GLU A 103 -17.72 11.17 8.78
C GLU A 103 -16.28 10.75 9.09
N LYS A 104 -15.79 9.64 8.54
CA LYS A 104 -14.40 9.19 8.71
C LYS A 104 -13.42 10.02 7.90
N PHE A 105 -12.18 10.11 8.36
CA PHE A 105 -11.09 10.69 7.57
C PHE A 105 -10.71 9.73 6.45
N VAL A 106 -10.73 10.19 5.19
CA VAL A 106 -10.31 9.33 4.07
C VAL A 106 -8.79 9.40 3.95
N LEU A 107 -8.14 8.25 4.04
CA LEU A 107 -6.69 8.13 3.92
C LEU A 107 -6.35 7.18 2.78
N GLY A 108 -5.56 7.67 1.83
CA GLY A 108 -5.03 6.88 0.72
C GLY A 108 -3.60 6.42 0.99
N PHE A 109 -3.25 5.20 0.57
CA PHE A 109 -1.86 4.77 0.54
C PHE A 109 -1.27 4.88 -0.88
N GLY A 110 0.04 5.06 -0.93
CA GLY A 110 0.84 5.03 -2.15
C GLY A 110 1.65 3.75 -2.26
N ILE A 111 2.74 3.81 -3.02
CA ILE A 111 3.68 2.70 -3.19
C ILE A 111 4.97 3.02 -2.44
N SER A 112 5.47 2.05 -1.69
CA SER A 112 6.77 2.14 -1.02
C SER A 112 7.88 1.80 -2.02
N LEU A 113 8.46 2.82 -2.66
CA LEU A 113 9.60 2.61 -3.57
C LEU A 113 10.81 2.02 -2.84
N TYR A 114 11.02 2.38 -1.57
CA TYR A 114 12.10 1.84 -0.75
C TYR A 114 12.01 0.32 -0.61
N GLU A 115 10.84 -0.20 -0.20
CA GLU A 115 10.66 -1.65 -0.10
C GLU A 115 10.74 -2.31 -1.47
N ARG A 116 10.21 -1.63 -2.49
CA ARG A 116 10.19 -2.13 -3.86
C ARG A 116 11.58 -2.44 -4.39
N VAL A 117 12.60 -1.63 -4.07
CA VAL A 117 13.98 -1.86 -4.53
C VAL A 117 14.48 -3.25 -4.13
N HIS A 118 14.32 -3.64 -2.86
CA HIS A 118 14.82 -4.94 -2.41
C HIS A 118 13.92 -6.11 -2.83
N PHE A 119 12.66 -5.88 -3.20
CA PHE A 119 11.83 -6.89 -3.86
C PHE A 119 12.22 -7.13 -5.32
N ILE A 120 12.57 -6.07 -6.07
CA ILE A 120 12.94 -6.23 -7.48
C ILE A 120 14.36 -6.75 -7.68
N ARG A 121 15.28 -6.46 -6.75
CA ARG A 121 16.71 -6.77 -6.90
C ARG A 121 17.23 -7.82 -5.92
N GLY A 122 16.45 -8.15 -4.89
CA GLY A 122 16.91 -8.95 -3.76
C GLY A 122 17.69 -8.09 -2.76
N LEU A 123 17.57 -8.44 -1.48
CA LEU A 123 18.14 -7.65 -0.39
C LEU A 123 19.66 -7.54 -0.49
N GLU A 124 20.36 -8.66 -0.70
CA GLU A 124 21.83 -8.69 -0.80
C GLU A 124 22.33 -7.82 -1.95
N ASN A 125 21.79 -7.98 -3.15
CA ASN A 125 22.21 -7.22 -4.33
C ASN A 125 21.87 -5.72 -4.29
N THR A 126 20.97 -5.31 -3.39
CA THR A 126 20.55 -3.90 -3.25
C THR A 126 21.57 -3.10 -2.44
N TRP A 127 22.20 -3.74 -1.44
CA TRP A 127 23.00 -3.04 -0.43
C TRP A 127 24.52 -3.31 -0.53
N VAL A 128 24.95 -4.01 -1.58
CA VAL A 128 26.35 -4.30 -1.89
C VAL A 128 26.85 -3.40 -3.02
#